data_AF-A0A1A6HG92-F1
#
_entry.id   AF-A0A1A6HG92-F1
#
_cell.length_a   1.000
_cell.length_b   1.000
_cell.length_c   1.000
_cell.angle_alpha   90.00
_cell.angle_beta   90.00
_cell.angle_gamma   90.00
#
_symmetry.space_group_name_H-M   'P 1'
#
loop_
_entity.id
_entity.type
_entity.pdbx_description
1 polymer ?
#
loop_
_entity_poly.entity_id
_entity_poly.type
_entity_poly.pdbx_seq_one_letter_code
_entity_poly.pdbx_strand_id
1 'polypeptide(L)' 'MASGSENIDECENDHDNGGCVHDCINIPGNYRCTCFDGFMLAHDGHNCLGPPQHPQSRCRELRQNPGE' A
#
# COMPACT_ATOMS: atom_id res chain seq x y z
N MET A 1 -10.56 -23.50 -2.53
CA MET A 1 -10.02 -22.51 -1.60
C MET A 1 -10.95 -21.31 -1.64
N ALA A 2 -11.92 -21.25 -0.73
CA ALA A 2 -12.78 -20.09 -0.52
C ALA A 2 -13.11 -20.13 0.98
N SER A 3 -12.26 -19.49 1.77
CA SER A 3 -12.45 -19.31 3.20
C SER A 3 -12.83 -17.85 3.40
N GLY A 4 -14.09 -17.60 3.73
CA GLY A 4 -14.62 -16.26 4.00
C GLY A 4 -16.05 -16.16 3.49
N SER A 5 -17.00 -15.90 4.39
CA SER A 5 -18.44 -15.84 4.08
C SER A 5 -18.74 -14.78 3.02
N GLU A 6 -19.55 -15.11 2.01
CA GLU A 6 -20.01 -14.18 0.95
C GLU A 6 -20.86 -12.99 1.45
N ASN A 7 -20.98 -12.79 2.77
CA ASN A 7 -21.84 -11.81 3.43
C ASN A 7 -21.16 -11.10 4.62
N ILE A 8 -19.84 -11.24 4.79
CA ILE A 8 -19.11 -10.43 5.76
C ILE A 8 -18.41 -9.31 4.99
N ASP A 9 -18.70 -8.07 5.33
CA ASP A 9 -17.96 -6.92 4.83
C ASP A 9 -16.76 -6.70 5.73
N GLU A 10 -15.61 -7.30 5.41
CA GLU A 10 -14.41 -7.15 6.24
C GLU A 10 -13.93 -5.69 6.29
N CYS A 11 -14.31 -4.88 5.29
CA CYS A 11 -14.11 -3.43 5.31
C CYS A 11 -14.90 -2.70 6.42
N GLU A 12 -16.06 -3.21 6.82
CA GLU A 12 -16.87 -2.61 7.89
C GLU A 12 -16.66 -3.28 9.24
N ASN A 13 -16.21 -4.54 9.25
CA ASN A 13 -16.12 -5.34 10.46
C ASN A 13 -14.77 -5.19 11.19
N ASP A 14 -13.66 -5.01 10.47
CA ASP A 14 -12.34 -4.86 11.06
C ASP A 14 -11.95 -3.36 11.12
N HIS A 15 -11.90 -2.80 12.33
CA HIS A 15 -11.19 -1.55 12.67
C HIS A 15 -11.24 -0.43 11.59
N ASP A 16 -12.39 0.26 11.43
CA ASP A 16 -12.53 1.47 10.58
C ASP A 16 -11.90 1.30 9.17
N ASN A 17 -12.64 0.72 8.21
CA ASN A 17 -12.21 0.48 6.81
C ASN A 17 -11.29 -0.75 6.61
N GLY A 18 -11.52 -1.84 7.35
CA GLY A 18 -10.79 -3.10 7.21
C GLY A 18 -9.31 -2.99 7.60
N GLY A 19 -8.95 -1.95 8.38
CA GLY A 19 -7.57 -1.57 8.66
C GLY A 19 -6.82 -0.91 7.49
N CYS A 20 -7.47 -0.63 6.37
CA CYS A 20 -6.85 0.00 5.20
C CYS A 20 -6.58 1.49 5.44
N VAL A 21 -5.38 1.97 5.08
CA VAL A 21 -5.00 3.38 5.22
C VAL A 21 -5.77 4.30 4.26
N HIS A 22 -6.07 3.83 3.05
CA HIS A 22 -6.86 4.57 2.05
C HIS A 22 -8.20 3.89 1.79
N ASP A 23 -8.38 3.18 0.67
CA ASP A 23 -9.65 2.55 0.31
C ASP A 23 -9.64 1.06 0.62
N CYS A 24 -10.75 0.54 1.15
CA CYS A 24 -11.00 -0.88 1.27
C CYS A 24 -12.01 -1.34 0.20
N ILE A 25 -11.69 -2.41 -0.50
CA ILE A 25 -12.58 -3.05 -1.47
C ILE A 25 -13.00 -4.39 -0.91
N ASN A 26 -14.28 -4.50 -0.56
CA ASN A 26 -14.88 -5.78 -0.22
C ASN A 26 -15.01 -6.65 -1.48
N ILE A 27 -14.57 -7.90 -1.39
CA ILE A 27 -14.65 -8.91 -2.45
C ILE A 27 -15.43 -10.10 -1.87
N PRO A 28 -16.33 -10.77 -2.62
CA PRO A 28 -17.03 -11.93 -2.07
C PRO A 28 -16.06 -13.00 -1.55
N GLY A 29 -16.01 -13.15 -0.22
CA GLY A 29 -15.13 -14.06 0.53
C GLY A 29 -13.71 -13.58 0.81
N ASN A 30 -13.38 -12.30 0.58
CA ASN A 30 -12.13 -11.66 1.03
C ASN A 30 -12.22 -10.12 0.93
N TYR A 31 -11.20 -9.39 1.36
CA TYR A 31 -11.07 -7.96 1.04
C TYR A 31 -9.67 -7.63 0.54
N ARG A 32 -9.53 -6.45 -0.06
CA ARG A 32 -8.21 -5.87 -0.34
C ARG A 32 -8.20 -4.38 -0.11
N CYS A 33 -7.09 -3.87 0.41
CA CYS A 33 -6.85 -2.44 0.45
C CYS A 33 -6.31 -1.94 -0.89
N THR A 34 -6.67 -0.71 -1.26
CA THR A 34 -6.16 -0.01 -2.44
C THR A 34 -5.69 1.38 -2.06
N CYS A 35 -4.60 1.80 -2.70
CA CYS A 35 -4.00 3.11 -2.49
C CYS A 35 -4.39 4.08 -3.61
N PHE A 36 -4.26 5.38 -3.33
CA PHE A 36 -4.54 6.42 -4.31
C PHE A 36 -3.45 6.49 -5.38
N ASP A 37 -3.74 7.21 -6.46
CA ASP A 37 -2.80 7.36 -7.56
C ASP A 37 -1.44 7.90 -7.08
N GLY A 38 -0.36 7.25 -7.53
CA GLY A 38 1.00 7.49 -7.06
C GLY A 38 1.42 6.76 -5.79
N PHE A 39 0.51 6.16 -5.02
CA PHE A 39 0.85 5.38 -3.83
C PHE A 39 0.90 3.88 -4.15
N MET A 40 1.77 3.14 -3.45
CA MET A 40 1.91 1.69 -3.59
C MET A 40 1.49 0.99 -2.31
N LEU A 41 0.71 -0.09 -2.43
CA LEU A 41 0.33 -0.92 -1.28
C LEU A 41 1.57 -1.57 -0.67
N ALA A 42 1.75 -1.40 0.63
CA ALA A 42 2.84 -1.98 1.39
C ALA A 42 2.70 -3.50 1.52
N HIS A 43 3.77 -4.15 1.97
CA HIS A 43 3.81 -5.62 2.10
C HIS A 43 2.87 -6.16 3.18
N ASP A 44 2.47 -5.32 4.14
CA ASP A 44 1.46 -5.66 5.14
C ASP A 44 0.03 -5.71 4.55
N GLY A 45 -0.19 -5.16 3.36
CA GLY A 45 -1.49 -5.20 2.69
C GLY A 45 -2.50 -4.15 3.17
N HIS A 46 -2.13 -3.28 4.11
CA HIS A 46 -3.00 -2.25 4.70
C HIS A 46 -2.45 -0.83 4.52
N ASN A 47 -1.13 -0.66 4.57
CA ASN A 47 -0.46 0.62 4.49
C ASN A 47 -0.17 1.04 3.05
N CYS A 48 -0.14 2.35 2.80
CA CYS A 48 0.19 2.93 1.50
C CYS A 48 1.55 3.64 1.58
N LEU A 49 2.52 3.14 0.84
CA LEU A 49 3.81 3.80 0.65
C LEU A 49 3.61 4.92 -0.38
N GLY A 50 4.04 6.13 -0.01
CA GLY A 50 3.95 7.30 -0.86
C GLY A 50 4.61 7.09 -2.22
N PRO A 51 4.26 7.91 -3.23
CA PRO A 51 5.04 7.95 -4.46
C PRO A 51 6.50 8.11 -4.08
N PRO A 52 7.43 7.42 -4.76
CA PRO A 52 8.83 7.76 -4.62
C PRO A 52 8.94 9.23 -4.99
N GLN A 53 9.13 10.09 -3.99
CA GLN A 53 9.18 11.55 -4.14
C GLN A 53 10.45 12.00 -4.87
N HIS A 54 11.08 11.08 -5.60
CA HIS A 54 12.23 11.28 -6.42
C HIS A 54 12.36 10.16 -7.44
N PRO A 55 12.02 10.41 -8.72
CA PRO A 55 12.44 9.51 -9.77
C PRO A 55 13.97 9.41 -9.89
N GLN A 56 14.76 10.42 -9.46
CA GLN A 56 16.24 10.41 -9.61
C GLN A 56 17.01 11.35 -8.64
N SER A 57 16.89 11.22 -7.33
CA SER A 57 17.90 11.78 -6.39
C SER A 57 17.97 10.85 -5.19
N ARG A 58 18.90 9.90 -5.14
CA ARG A 58 20.33 10.16 -5.08
C ARG A 58 21.11 9.07 -5.82
N CYS A 59 21.23 9.19 -7.14
CA CYS A 59 22.49 8.85 -7.79
C CYS A 59 23.52 10.00 -7.60
N ARG A 60 23.54 10.66 -6.44
CA ARG A 60 24.74 11.42 -5.99
C ARG A 60 25.75 10.44 -5.39
N GLU A 61 26.00 9.39 -6.15
CA GLU A 61 27.23 8.61 -6.07
C GLU A 61 27.93 8.65 -7.45
N LEU A 62 27.77 9.77 -8.17
CA LEU A 62 28.90 10.25 -8.95
C LEU A 62 29.98 10.59 -7.92
N ARG A 63 30.92 9.67 -7.84
CA ARG A 63 32.19 9.71 -7.12
C ARG A 63 33.01 10.95 -7.53
N GLN A 64 32.55 12.16 -7.26
CA GLN A 64 33.44 13.33 -7.18
C GLN A 64 34.25 13.21 -5.88
N ASN A 65 35.24 12.30 -5.90
CA ASN A 65 36.45 12.42 -5.12
C ASN A 65 37.58 12.77 -6.11
N PRO A 66 37.81 14.05 -6.43
CA PRO A 66 39.16 14.53 -6.63
C PRO A 66 39.66 15.04 -5.29
N GLY A 67 40.71 14.41 -4.74
CA GLY A 67 41.31 14.79 -3.47
C GLY A 67 41.69 16.28 -3.44
N GLU A 68 41.00 17.01 -2.59
CA GLU A 68 41.46 18.25 -1.98
C GLU A 68 42.10 17.97 -0.61
#